data_AF-A0A4U1B7N8-F1
#
_entry.id   AF-A0A4U1B7N8-F1
#
_cell.length_a   1.000
_cell.length_b   1.000
_cell.length_c   1.000
_cell.angle_alpha   90.00
_cell.angle_beta   90.00
_cell.angle_gamma   90.00
#
_symmetry.space_group_name_H-M   'P 1'
#
loop_
_entity.id
_entity.type
_entity.pdbx_description
1 polymer ?
#
loop_
_entity_poly.entity_id
_entity_poly.type
_entity_poly.pdbx_seq_one_letter_code
_entity_poly.pdbx_strand_id
1 'polypeptide(L)'
;MDWIQQPTQLLKKVSSQLSLDNEGRVSYQIGTTFHIERIFGLIKSPKTNIDHEVYQDIFREIIFDLFKNGKLADTKAVLSEFKKAISKTKINQTRYQVVTSIGIENDFIPSSRIINNSKVSFYRTLPKKYQKARKNAITKYDELNLKECDGFLYVVISISSHDERIAFNDAMDTLDLIKGIWELNINKAMNIFSPAPKQKYPTNTSFPVGMLHTVHYSCGKISPRGIWHEQRYQAKKPMRIIGFSSIDPRLGKTLRLLRKSPFKDHIENALQSYSSSRNHDDIELRFLKLWTTLEKILSTDNSKIIIKRISFMYHDNELVREALNSLRNDRNRNVHGYAKPVSFESKCFQLVGILEHMIKYFILNQWRHKSLNEALSFMDSPCSIEGVNAELARLNKVKQLMSIQKRLN
;
A
#
# COMPACT_ATOMS: atom_id res chain seq x y z
N MET A 1 8.69 -12.33 20.31
CA MET A 1 9.38 -12.85 19.10
C MET A 1 9.98 -14.15 19.54
N ASP A 2 9.52 -15.24 18.96
CA ASP A 2 9.77 -16.60 19.43
C ASP A 2 9.87 -17.50 18.20
N TRP A 3 10.46 -18.69 18.35
CA TRP A 3 10.48 -19.66 17.26
C TRP A 3 9.08 -20.26 17.05
N ILE A 4 8.63 -20.32 15.79
CA ILE A 4 7.50 -21.17 15.37
C ILE A 4 7.93 -22.64 15.51
N GLN A 5 9.17 -22.95 15.13
CA GLN A 5 9.80 -24.25 15.28
C GLN A 5 11.30 -24.07 15.53
N GLN A 6 11.89 -24.91 16.40
CA GLN A 6 13.32 -24.83 16.73
C GLN A 6 14.20 -25.17 15.50
N PRO A 7 15.09 -24.27 15.05
CA PRO A 7 15.84 -24.44 13.80
C PRO A 7 17.16 -25.20 13.98
N THR A 8 17.30 -26.04 15.00
CA THR A 8 18.59 -26.62 15.42
C THR A 8 19.36 -27.32 14.27
N GLN A 9 18.67 -28.10 13.45
CA GLN A 9 19.29 -28.80 12.32
C GLN A 9 19.71 -27.83 11.20
N LEU A 10 18.90 -26.79 10.93
CA LEU A 10 19.22 -25.77 9.95
C LEU A 10 20.41 -24.93 10.39
N LEU A 11 20.50 -24.56 11.68
CA LEU A 11 21.65 -23.83 12.21
C LEU A 11 22.95 -24.66 12.14
N LYS A 12 22.88 -25.96 12.44
CA LYS A 12 24.03 -26.87 12.25
C LYS A 12 24.46 -26.93 10.77
N LYS A 13 23.50 -27.02 9.85
CA LYS A 13 23.78 -27.03 8.41
C LYS A 13 24.39 -25.72 7.93
N VAL A 14 23.85 -24.58 8.37
CA VAL A 14 24.43 -23.26 8.07
C VAL A 14 25.84 -23.17 8.63
N SER A 15 26.06 -23.58 9.87
CA SER A 15 27.38 -23.55 10.52
C SER A 15 28.44 -24.38 9.78
N SER A 16 28.07 -25.51 9.15
CA SER A 16 29.02 -26.33 8.40
C SER A 16 29.31 -25.81 6.98
N GLN A 17 28.56 -24.81 6.52
CA GLN A 17 28.73 -24.17 5.22
C GLN A 17 29.29 -22.74 5.31
N LEU A 18 29.65 -22.32 6.52
CA LEU A 18 30.32 -21.06 6.81
C LEU A 18 31.79 -21.33 7.11
N SER A 19 32.67 -20.46 6.63
CA SER A 19 34.11 -20.50 6.92
C SER A 19 34.66 -19.08 7.09
N LEU A 20 35.75 -18.93 7.84
CA LEU A 20 36.46 -17.65 7.93
C LEU A 20 37.57 -17.60 6.88
N ASP A 21 37.71 -16.46 6.21
CA ASP A 21 38.88 -16.20 5.37
C ASP A 21 40.07 -15.69 6.22
N ASN A 22 41.21 -15.47 5.57
CA ASN A 22 42.45 -15.01 6.21
C ASN A 22 42.33 -13.64 6.88
N GLU A 23 41.28 -12.87 6.56
CA GLU A 23 41.01 -11.55 7.13
C GLU A 23 39.90 -11.59 8.20
N GLY A 24 39.43 -12.79 8.57
CA GLY A 24 38.36 -12.99 9.55
C GLY A 24 36.96 -12.64 9.02
N ARG A 25 36.79 -12.50 7.71
CA ARG A 25 35.47 -12.31 7.09
C ARG A 25 34.81 -13.66 6.87
N VAL A 26 33.48 -13.66 6.90
CA VAL A 26 32.69 -14.89 6.72
C VAL A 26 32.49 -15.14 5.23
N SER A 27 32.96 -16.30 4.78
CA SER A 27 32.73 -16.90 3.47
C SER A 27 31.68 -18.00 3.59
N TYR A 28 30.89 -18.22 2.55
CA TYR A 28 29.81 -19.22 2.58
C TYR A 28 29.48 -19.78 1.20
N GLN A 29 28.97 -21.01 1.16
CA GLN A 29 28.47 -21.65 -0.06
C GLN A 29 27.18 -20.97 -0.56
N ILE A 30 26.96 -20.92 -1.87
CA ILE A 30 25.78 -20.27 -2.48
C ILE A 30 24.45 -20.76 -1.86
N GLY A 31 24.35 -22.04 -1.49
CA GLY A 31 23.15 -22.62 -0.89
C GLY A 31 22.84 -22.15 0.54
N THR A 32 23.81 -21.55 1.24
CA THR A 32 23.66 -21.14 2.66
C THR A 32 22.60 -20.06 2.84
N THR A 33 22.41 -19.17 1.86
CA THR A 33 21.40 -18.10 1.92
C THR A 33 19.99 -18.67 2.02
N PHE A 34 19.65 -19.70 1.24
CA PHE A 34 18.34 -20.35 1.31
C PHE A 34 18.06 -20.96 2.69
N HIS A 35 19.10 -21.49 3.35
CA HIS A 35 18.96 -22.01 4.71
C HIS A 35 18.75 -20.90 5.72
N ILE A 36 19.47 -19.77 5.60
CA ILE A 36 19.27 -18.59 6.46
C ILE A 36 17.85 -18.04 6.30
N GLU A 37 17.37 -17.89 5.07
CA GLU A 37 15.99 -17.46 4.79
C GLU A 37 14.96 -18.41 5.39
N ARG A 38 15.20 -19.73 5.29
CA ARG A 38 14.32 -20.73 5.90
C ARG A 38 14.30 -20.63 7.42
N ILE A 39 15.45 -20.42 8.06
CA ILE A 39 15.53 -20.19 9.51
C ILE A 39 14.76 -18.92 9.88
N PHE A 40 14.95 -17.84 9.12
CA PHE A 40 14.25 -16.59 9.34
C PHE A 40 12.73 -16.77 9.27
N GLY A 41 12.24 -17.55 8.31
CA GLY A 41 10.81 -17.92 8.18
C GLY A 41 10.26 -18.73 9.36
N LEU A 42 11.12 -19.31 10.21
CA LEU A 42 10.70 -20.00 11.45
C LEU A 42 10.59 -19.05 12.64
N ILE A 43 10.84 -17.75 12.48
CA ILE A 43 10.65 -16.76 13.54
C ILE A 43 9.22 -16.25 13.48
N LYS A 44 8.52 -16.27 14.63
CA LYS A 44 7.23 -15.62 14.76
C LYS A 44 7.42 -14.12 14.53
N SER A 45 6.97 -13.66 13.38
CA SER A 45 7.19 -12.29 12.91
C SER A 45 6.80 -11.27 13.99
N PRO A 46 7.69 -10.34 14.35
CA PRO A 46 7.35 -9.28 15.29
C PRO A 46 6.29 -8.38 14.63
N LYS A 47 5.27 -7.97 15.39
CA LYS A 47 4.39 -6.88 14.96
C LYS A 47 5.17 -5.57 15.03
N THR A 48 5.88 -5.24 13.97
CA THR A 48 6.73 -4.05 13.88
C THR A 48 6.65 -3.46 12.49
N ASN A 49 6.88 -2.15 12.38
CA ASN A 49 6.88 -1.41 11.12
C ASN A 49 8.24 -1.42 10.42
N ILE A 50 9.08 -2.44 10.67
CA ILE A 50 10.37 -2.56 9.99
C ILE A 50 10.17 -3.47 8.78
N ASP A 51 10.72 -3.06 7.64
CA ASP A 51 10.63 -3.80 6.38
C ASP A 51 11.20 -5.23 6.50
N HIS A 52 10.57 -6.18 5.81
CA HIS A 52 10.92 -7.60 5.92
C HIS A 52 12.32 -7.91 5.39
N GLU A 53 12.79 -7.20 4.35
CA GLU A 53 14.14 -7.36 3.85
C GLU A 53 15.16 -6.78 4.83
N VAL A 54 14.84 -5.66 5.50
CA VAL A 54 15.68 -5.08 6.56
C VAL A 54 15.82 -6.08 7.72
N TYR A 55 14.73 -6.75 8.09
CA TYR A 55 14.79 -7.85 9.05
C TYR A 55 15.69 -9.00 8.62
N GLN A 56 15.62 -9.39 7.35
CA GLN A 56 16.44 -10.46 6.80
C GLN A 56 17.93 -10.06 6.77
N ASP A 57 18.24 -8.83 6.37
CA ASP A 57 19.61 -8.29 6.38
C ASP A 57 20.19 -8.31 7.80
N ILE A 58 19.47 -7.74 8.78
CA ILE A 58 19.88 -7.75 10.21
C ILE A 58 20.04 -9.19 10.72
N PHE A 59 19.08 -10.07 10.40
CA PHE A 59 19.13 -11.46 10.84
C PHE A 59 20.35 -12.19 10.28
N ARG A 60 20.66 -11.98 9.00
CA ARG A 60 21.82 -12.56 8.32
C ARG A 60 23.13 -12.08 8.94
N GLU A 61 23.26 -10.78 9.23
CA GLU A 61 24.44 -10.24 9.91
C GLU A 61 24.65 -10.90 11.28
N ILE A 62 23.58 -11.12 12.04
CA ILE A 62 23.65 -11.80 13.34
C ILE A 62 24.05 -13.26 13.23
N ILE A 63 23.58 -13.97 12.20
CA ILE A 63 24.02 -15.34 11.92
C ILE A 63 25.54 -15.36 11.70
N PHE A 64 26.07 -14.41 10.93
CA PHE A 64 27.50 -14.32 10.67
C PHE A 64 28.31 -13.93 11.92
N ASP A 65 27.82 -13.00 12.73
CA ASP A 65 28.48 -12.60 13.97
C ASP A 65 28.46 -13.70 15.02
N LEU A 66 27.35 -14.44 15.15
CA LEU A 66 27.28 -15.59 16.06
C LEU A 66 28.14 -16.76 15.58
N PHE A 67 28.31 -16.92 14.27
CA PHE A 67 29.26 -17.89 13.71
C PHE A 67 30.70 -17.54 14.10
N LYS A 68 31.12 -16.28 13.89
CA LYS A 68 32.45 -15.79 14.30
C LYS A 68 32.74 -16.04 15.79
N ASN A 69 31.71 -15.93 16.63
CA ASN A 69 31.81 -16.09 18.07
C ASN A 69 31.57 -17.52 18.58
N GLY A 70 31.40 -18.51 17.70
CA GLY A 70 31.14 -19.91 18.07
C GLY A 70 29.79 -20.15 18.76
N LYS A 71 28.85 -19.20 18.66
CA LYS A 71 27.55 -19.22 19.35
C LYS A 71 26.37 -19.54 18.43
N LEU A 72 26.61 -19.78 17.13
CA LEU A 72 25.54 -20.00 16.15
C LEU A 72 24.65 -21.22 16.47
N ALA A 73 25.19 -22.25 17.13
CA ALA A 73 24.42 -23.42 17.51
C ALA A 73 23.38 -23.17 18.62
N ASP A 74 23.49 -22.05 19.36
CA ASP A 74 22.57 -21.70 20.44
C ASP A 74 21.36 -20.92 19.88
N THR A 75 20.22 -21.61 19.78
CA THR A 75 18.97 -21.02 19.28
C THR A 75 18.45 -19.87 20.15
N LYS A 76 18.79 -19.82 21.45
CA LYS A 76 18.43 -18.73 22.35
C LYS A 76 19.32 -17.52 22.10
N ALA A 77 20.61 -17.73 21.88
CA ALA A 77 21.55 -16.66 21.53
C ALA A 77 21.14 -15.96 20.23
N VAL A 78 20.77 -16.74 19.20
CA VAL A 78 20.28 -16.21 17.91
C VAL A 78 19.08 -15.29 18.11
N LEU A 79 18.03 -15.74 18.82
CA LEU A 79 16.86 -14.88 19.06
C LEU A 79 17.16 -13.68 19.95
N SER A 80 18.02 -13.85 20.97
CA SER A 80 18.35 -12.78 21.91
C SER A 80 19.09 -11.65 21.22
N GLU A 81 20.14 -11.96 20.46
CA GLU A 81 20.89 -10.97 19.69
C GLU A 81 20.01 -10.35 18.60
N PHE A 82 19.14 -11.14 17.96
CA PHE A 82 18.19 -10.59 16.99
C PHE A 82 17.24 -9.58 17.62
N LYS A 83 16.59 -9.92 18.75
CA LYS A 83 15.74 -8.99 19.50
C LYS A 83 16.48 -7.70 19.86
N LYS A 84 17.74 -7.81 20.27
CA LYS A 84 18.59 -6.69 20.67
C LYS A 84 18.99 -5.81 19.48
N ALA A 85 19.34 -6.40 18.34
CA ALA A 85 19.65 -5.64 17.13
C ALA A 85 18.42 -4.88 16.62
N ILE A 86 17.24 -5.52 16.65
CA ILE A 86 15.98 -4.90 16.27
C ILE A 86 15.62 -3.75 17.22
N SER A 87 15.78 -3.94 18.53
CA SER A 87 15.46 -2.89 19.50
C SER A 87 16.39 -1.68 19.36
N LYS A 88 17.69 -1.89 19.11
CA LYS A 88 18.64 -0.82 18.79
C LYS A 88 18.26 -0.09 17.51
N THR A 89 17.88 -0.84 16.48
CA THR A 89 17.46 -0.27 15.19
C THR A 89 16.29 0.68 15.40
N LYS A 90 15.29 0.33 16.22
CA LYS A 90 14.14 1.21 16.51
C LYS A 90 14.50 2.59 17.07
N ILE A 91 15.66 2.75 17.72
CA ILE A 91 16.05 3.99 18.42
C ILE A 91 16.70 5.01 17.47
N ASN A 92 17.43 4.56 16.45
CA ASN A 92 18.23 5.46 15.60
C ASN A 92 17.49 5.81 14.31
N GLN A 93 16.81 6.97 14.29
CA GLN A 93 16.19 7.51 13.08
C GLN A 93 17.09 8.55 12.40
N THR A 94 17.23 8.41 11.08
CA THR A 94 17.88 9.39 10.21
C THR A 94 16.83 10.16 9.42
N ARG A 95 17.07 11.45 9.22
CA ARG A 95 16.21 12.29 8.38
C ARG A 95 16.60 12.16 6.91
N TYR A 96 15.72 11.54 6.15
CA TYR A 96 15.83 11.36 4.70
C TYR A 96 14.97 12.37 3.93
N GLN A 97 15.30 12.55 2.66
CA GLN A 97 14.58 13.35 1.68
C GLN A 97 14.37 12.49 0.44
N VAL A 98 13.14 12.03 0.24
CA VAL A 98 12.78 11.28 -0.96
C VAL A 98 12.38 12.28 -2.04
N VAL A 99 13.03 12.20 -3.19
CA VAL A 99 12.83 13.10 -4.32
C VAL A 99 12.28 12.29 -5.49
N THR A 100 11.08 12.64 -5.92
CA THR A 100 10.39 12.04 -7.07
C THR A 100 9.75 13.15 -7.92
N SER A 101 8.93 12.79 -8.90
CA SER A 101 8.17 13.73 -9.71
C SER A 101 6.75 13.22 -9.98
N ILE A 102 5.80 14.13 -10.18
CA ILE A 102 4.39 13.85 -10.40
C ILE A 102 3.85 14.63 -11.59
N GLY A 103 3.06 13.96 -12.43
CA GLY A 103 2.57 14.47 -13.71
C GLY A 103 1.36 15.36 -13.57
N ILE A 104 1.55 16.51 -12.93
CA ILE A 104 0.58 17.61 -12.87
C ILE A 104 1.15 18.72 -13.74
N GLU A 105 0.36 19.24 -14.67
CA GLU A 105 0.81 20.36 -15.51
C GLU A 105 1.22 21.56 -14.64
N ASN A 106 2.34 22.18 -15.00
CA ASN A 106 3.07 23.09 -14.11
C ASN A 106 2.29 24.33 -13.68
N ASP A 107 1.16 24.68 -14.27
CA ASP A 107 0.44 25.93 -14.00
C ASP A 107 0.07 26.13 -12.51
N PHE A 108 -0.17 25.04 -11.78
CA PHE A 108 -0.49 25.08 -10.35
C PHE A 108 0.49 24.24 -9.52
N ILE A 109 1.10 24.84 -8.51
CA ILE A 109 1.93 24.12 -7.54
C ILE A 109 1.08 23.84 -6.29
N PRO A 110 0.87 22.57 -5.90
CA PRO A 110 0.18 22.25 -4.65
C PRO A 110 0.92 22.79 -3.42
N SER A 111 0.16 23.17 -2.40
CA SER A 111 0.73 23.63 -1.13
C SER A 111 1.53 22.53 -0.43
N SER A 112 2.62 22.92 0.24
CA SER A 112 3.38 22.04 1.13
C SER A 112 2.60 21.75 2.42
N ARG A 113 2.73 20.54 2.97
CA ARG A 113 1.98 20.08 4.15
C ARG A 113 2.67 18.93 4.86
N ILE A 114 2.25 18.70 6.09
CA ILE A 114 2.67 17.58 6.92
C ILE A 114 1.56 16.52 6.94
N ILE A 115 1.89 15.30 6.55
CA ILE A 115 0.99 14.15 6.49
C ILE A 115 1.72 12.98 7.14
N ASN A 116 1.13 12.38 8.19
CA ASN A 116 1.76 11.29 8.95
C ASN A 116 3.23 11.56 9.33
N ASN A 117 3.50 12.77 9.85
CA ASN A 117 4.85 13.27 10.21
C ASN A 117 5.83 13.47 9.04
N SER A 118 5.42 13.20 7.80
CA SER A 118 6.19 13.47 6.59
C SER A 118 5.86 14.86 6.05
N LYS A 119 6.87 15.69 5.78
CA LYS A 119 6.67 16.98 5.10
C LYS A 119 6.78 16.78 3.59
N VAL A 120 5.68 17.00 2.88
CA VAL A 120 5.61 16.93 1.42
C VAL A 120 5.67 18.33 0.83
N SER A 121 6.53 18.54 -0.15
CA SER A 121 6.74 19.83 -0.82
C SER A 121 6.82 19.62 -2.34
N PHE A 122 6.26 20.54 -3.11
CA PHE A 122 6.20 20.47 -4.57
C PHE A 122 7.00 21.62 -5.19
N TYR A 123 7.71 21.35 -6.30
CA TYR A 123 8.59 22.31 -6.97
C TYR A 123 8.49 22.17 -8.49
N ARG A 124 8.50 23.30 -9.21
CA ARG A 124 8.60 23.30 -10.69
C ARG A 124 9.96 22.81 -11.17
N THR A 125 11.00 23.12 -10.41
CA THR A 125 12.39 22.77 -10.72
C THR A 125 13.00 22.01 -9.56
N LEU A 126 13.82 21.01 -9.87
CA LEU A 126 14.56 20.25 -8.87
C LEU A 126 15.39 21.19 -7.98
N PRO A 127 15.24 21.17 -6.65
CA PRO A 127 16.04 22.04 -5.77
C PRO A 127 17.54 21.83 -5.97
N LYS A 128 18.31 22.93 -6.03
CA LYS A 128 19.76 22.95 -6.38
C LYS A 128 20.59 21.90 -5.66
N LYS A 129 20.35 21.68 -4.36
CA LYS A 129 21.10 20.72 -3.53
C LYS A 129 20.97 19.26 -3.97
N TYR A 130 19.95 18.91 -4.77
CA TYR A 130 19.75 17.55 -5.28
C TYR A 130 20.23 17.38 -6.72
N GLN A 131 20.36 18.47 -7.49
CA GLN A 131 20.63 18.43 -8.94
C GLN A 131 21.90 17.66 -9.29
N LYS A 132 23.04 17.99 -8.66
CA LYS A 132 24.32 17.33 -8.94
C LYS A 132 24.25 15.82 -8.65
N ALA A 133 23.73 15.46 -7.47
CA ALA A 133 23.65 14.06 -7.07
C ALA A 133 22.72 13.26 -8.00
N ARG A 134 21.60 13.84 -8.42
CA ARG A 134 20.62 13.20 -9.30
C ARG A 134 21.13 13.06 -10.74
N LYS A 135 21.83 14.07 -11.28
CA LYS A 135 22.54 13.96 -12.56
C LYS A 135 23.59 12.86 -12.54
N ASN A 136 24.37 12.77 -11.45
CA ASN A 136 25.35 11.72 -11.28
C ASN A 136 24.69 10.33 -11.19
N ALA A 137 23.54 10.21 -10.52
CA ALA A 137 22.79 8.96 -10.46
C ALA A 137 22.31 8.52 -11.85
N ILE A 138 21.75 9.43 -12.64
CA ILE A 138 21.35 9.15 -14.03
C ILE A 138 22.54 8.68 -14.86
N THR A 139 23.67 9.40 -14.78
CA THR A 139 24.88 9.07 -15.55
C THR A 139 25.52 7.75 -15.12
N LYS A 140 25.46 7.42 -13.82
CA LYS A 140 26.03 6.19 -13.26
C LYS A 140 25.31 4.93 -13.74
N TYR A 141 24.01 5.04 -14.02
CA TYR A 141 23.14 3.93 -14.44
C TYR A 141 22.55 4.21 -15.83
N ASP A 142 23.41 4.62 -16.77
CA ASP A 142 23.01 4.98 -18.14
C ASP A 142 22.34 3.81 -18.88
N GLU A 143 22.75 2.58 -18.56
CA GLU A 143 22.16 1.34 -19.09
C GLU A 143 20.66 1.20 -18.78
N LEU A 144 20.19 1.83 -17.70
CA LEU A 144 18.78 1.85 -17.30
C LEU A 144 17.98 2.94 -18.04
N ASN A 145 18.62 3.75 -18.87
CA ASN A 145 18.00 4.86 -19.63
C ASN A 145 17.16 5.80 -18.73
N LEU A 146 17.63 6.06 -17.51
CA LEU A 146 16.94 6.92 -16.54
C LEU A 146 16.87 8.36 -17.06
N LYS A 147 15.68 8.96 -16.99
CA LYS A 147 15.48 10.36 -17.41
C LYS A 147 14.58 11.09 -16.43
N GLU A 148 14.77 12.40 -16.34
CA GLU A 148 13.78 13.29 -15.74
C GLU A 148 12.54 13.35 -16.64
N CYS A 149 11.36 13.49 -16.05
CA CYS A 149 10.12 13.57 -16.79
C CYS A 149 9.76 15.04 -17.06
N ASP A 150 9.85 15.46 -18.33
CA ASP A 150 9.57 16.83 -18.72
C ASP A 150 8.14 17.27 -18.36
N GLY A 151 8.03 18.49 -17.82
CA GLY A 151 6.76 19.09 -17.43
C GLY A 151 6.13 18.53 -16.14
N PHE A 152 6.78 17.58 -15.47
CA PHE A 152 6.33 17.09 -14.16
C PHE A 152 6.77 18.06 -13.05
N LEU A 153 5.99 18.11 -11.97
CA LEU A 153 6.42 18.75 -10.73
C LEU A 153 7.32 17.80 -9.94
N TYR A 154 8.40 18.32 -9.37
CA TYR A 154 9.21 17.59 -8.40
C TYR A 154 8.49 17.55 -7.05
N VAL A 155 8.55 16.39 -6.40
CA VAL A 155 8.03 16.18 -5.05
C VAL A 155 9.20 15.83 -4.15
N VAL A 156 9.35 16.56 -3.04
CA VAL A 156 10.32 16.26 -1.99
C VAL A 156 9.56 15.91 -0.72
N ILE A 157 9.78 14.70 -0.23
CA ILE A 157 9.16 14.16 0.97
C ILE A 157 10.25 14.00 2.02
N SER A 158 10.18 14.84 3.06
CA SER A 158 11.07 14.77 4.21
C SER A 158 10.48 13.82 5.23
N ILE A 159 11.21 12.76 5.57
CA ILE A 159 10.79 11.74 6.54
C ILE A 159 11.94 11.36 7.48
N SER A 160 11.61 10.99 8.72
CA SER A 160 12.56 10.38 9.66
C SER A 160 12.32 8.88 9.66
N SER A 161 13.32 8.10 9.28
CA SER A 161 13.21 6.64 9.20
C SER A 161 14.55 5.98 9.57
N HIS A 162 14.53 4.69 9.79
CA HIS A 162 15.69 3.91 10.22
C HIS A 162 16.70 3.70 9.08
N ASP A 163 16.20 3.45 7.88
CA ASP A 163 16.99 3.24 6.68
C ASP A 163 16.34 3.88 5.45
N GLU A 164 17.11 3.99 4.37
CA GLU A 164 16.66 4.60 3.12
C GLU A 164 15.49 3.86 2.44
N ARG A 165 15.31 2.55 2.65
CA ARG A 165 14.25 1.77 2.00
C ARG A 165 12.92 2.00 2.69
N ILE A 166 12.89 1.93 4.02
CA ILE A 166 11.68 2.30 4.79
C ILE A 166 11.32 3.75 4.50
N ALA A 167 12.32 4.66 4.47
CA ALA A 167 12.10 6.05 4.09
C ALA A 167 11.46 6.19 2.70
N PHE A 168 11.92 5.41 1.72
CA PHE A 168 11.34 5.38 0.38
C PHE A 168 9.90 4.88 0.39
N ASN A 169 9.64 3.73 0.99
CA ASN A 169 8.31 3.12 1.04
C ASN A 169 7.30 4.04 1.72
N ASP A 170 7.61 4.53 2.92
CA ASP A 170 6.74 5.45 3.66
C ASP A 170 6.48 6.77 2.89
N ALA A 171 7.48 7.27 2.16
CA ALA A 171 7.32 8.45 1.33
C ALA A 171 6.40 8.20 0.14
N MET A 172 6.55 7.05 -0.54
CA MET A 172 5.69 6.66 -1.65
C MET A 172 4.26 6.39 -1.18
N ASP A 173 4.08 5.74 -0.03
CA ASP A 173 2.79 5.54 0.62
C ASP A 173 2.13 6.88 1.00
N THR A 174 2.92 7.85 1.45
CA THR A 174 2.43 9.22 1.70
C THR A 174 1.98 9.89 0.39
N LEU A 175 2.73 9.72 -0.70
CA LEU A 175 2.38 10.27 -2.01
C LEU A 175 1.12 9.61 -2.59
N ASP A 176 0.99 8.29 -2.45
CA ASP A 176 -0.19 7.55 -2.91
C ASP A 176 -1.43 7.89 -2.08
N LEU A 177 -1.30 8.21 -0.79
CA LEU A 177 -2.40 8.76 0.01
C LEU A 177 -2.88 10.10 -0.55
N ILE A 178 -1.96 11.02 -0.86
CA ILE A 178 -2.27 12.33 -1.47
C ILE A 178 -3.00 12.13 -2.80
N LYS A 179 -2.42 11.32 -3.68
CA LYS A 179 -2.98 11.02 -5.01
C LYS A 179 -4.35 10.41 -4.87
N GLY A 180 -4.53 9.40 -4.01
CA GLY A 180 -5.82 8.76 -3.76
C GLY A 180 -6.89 9.78 -3.38
N ILE A 181 -6.58 10.73 -2.48
CA ILE A 181 -7.52 11.78 -2.09
C ILE A 181 -7.82 12.75 -3.24
N TRP A 182 -6.82 13.18 -4.01
CA TRP A 182 -7.07 14.02 -5.17
C TRP A 182 -7.93 13.31 -6.22
N GLU A 183 -7.66 12.03 -6.48
CA GLU A 183 -8.41 11.20 -7.41
C GLU A 183 -9.89 11.07 -7.01
N LEU A 184 -10.22 10.95 -5.71
CA LEU A 184 -11.61 10.96 -5.23
C LEU A 184 -12.38 12.24 -5.59
N ASN A 185 -11.65 13.34 -5.81
CA ASN A 185 -12.18 14.67 -6.07
C ASN A 185 -12.17 15.05 -7.56
N ILE A 186 -11.69 14.16 -8.44
CA ILE A 186 -11.79 14.31 -9.89
C ILE A 186 -13.09 13.68 -10.37
N ASN A 187 -13.87 14.45 -11.12
CA ASN A 187 -15.04 13.93 -11.82
C ASN A 187 -14.59 13.04 -12.97
N LYS A 188 -15.01 11.77 -12.96
CA LYS A 188 -14.70 10.79 -14.01
C LYS A 188 -15.96 10.56 -14.81
N ALA A 189 -15.95 11.04 -16.05
CA ALA A 189 -17.04 10.81 -16.99
C ALA A 189 -16.61 9.80 -18.06
N MET A 190 -17.56 8.99 -18.49
CA MET A 190 -17.39 8.16 -19.69
C MET A 190 -17.34 9.07 -20.92
N ASN A 191 -16.37 8.84 -21.82
CA ASN A 191 -16.30 9.53 -23.10
C ASN A 191 -16.94 8.66 -24.20
N ILE A 192 -18.26 8.76 -24.36
CA ILE A 192 -19.05 7.87 -25.24
C ILE A 192 -18.58 7.93 -26.70
N PHE A 193 -18.10 9.09 -27.15
CA PHE A 193 -17.67 9.34 -28.52
C PHE A 193 -16.22 8.92 -28.79
N SER A 194 -15.48 8.48 -27.78
CA SER A 194 -14.11 8.01 -27.97
C SER A 194 -14.08 6.65 -28.68
N PRO A 195 -13.34 6.52 -29.81
CA PRO A 195 -13.17 5.23 -30.49
C PRO A 195 -12.27 4.27 -29.72
N ALA A 196 -11.38 4.78 -28.85
CA ALA A 196 -10.48 3.96 -28.05
C ALA A 196 -11.13 3.56 -26.71
N PRO A 197 -11.23 2.26 -26.35
CA PRO A 197 -11.83 1.80 -25.09
C PRO A 197 -11.21 2.44 -23.84
N LYS A 198 -9.88 2.58 -23.80
CA LYS A 198 -9.13 3.20 -22.69
C LYS A 198 -9.51 4.67 -22.47
N GLN A 199 -9.85 5.39 -23.54
CA GLN A 199 -10.27 6.79 -23.48
C GLN A 199 -11.79 6.90 -23.20
N LYS A 200 -12.58 5.94 -23.67
CA LYS A 200 -14.01 5.82 -23.36
C LYS A 200 -14.24 5.60 -21.86
N TYR A 201 -13.41 4.77 -21.23
CA TYR A 201 -13.48 4.41 -19.81
C TYR A 201 -12.17 4.76 -19.07
N PRO A 202 -11.93 6.04 -18.75
CA PRO A 202 -10.69 6.48 -18.15
C PRO A 202 -10.53 5.94 -16.73
N THR A 203 -9.61 5.00 -16.54
CA THR A 203 -9.35 4.34 -15.25
C THR A 203 -7.91 4.45 -14.77
N ASN A 204 -6.97 4.81 -15.66
CA ASN A 204 -5.59 5.16 -15.29
C ASN A 204 -5.58 6.30 -14.27
N THR A 205 -4.54 6.38 -13.44
CA THR A 205 -4.32 7.56 -12.60
C THR A 205 -4.22 8.84 -13.46
N SER A 206 -4.79 9.91 -12.92
CA SER A 206 -4.65 11.29 -13.39
C SER A 206 -3.33 11.90 -12.93
N PHE A 207 -2.61 11.24 -12.00
CA PHE A 207 -1.40 11.73 -11.35
C PHE A 207 -0.24 10.73 -11.51
N PRO A 208 0.25 10.48 -12.74
CA PRO A 208 1.36 9.55 -12.93
C PRO A 208 2.61 10.04 -12.20
N VAL A 209 3.42 9.10 -11.68
CA VAL A 209 4.70 9.42 -11.05
C VAL A 209 5.81 9.23 -12.10
N GLY A 210 6.88 10.02 -12.02
CA GLY A 210 8.01 9.90 -12.93
C GLY A 210 8.84 8.63 -12.73
N MET A 211 9.77 8.40 -13.67
CA MET A 211 10.56 7.16 -13.75
C MET A 211 11.56 6.99 -12.61
N LEU A 212 12.14 8.10 -12.12
CA LEU A 212 13.29 8.10 -11.21
C LEU A 212 12.91 8.64 -9.83
N HIS A 213 13.27 7.87 -8.80
CA HIS A 213 13.16 8.26 -7.40
C HIS A 213 14.52 8.15 -6.71
N THR A 214 14.83 9.16 -5.88
CA THR A 214 16.10 9.19 -5.16
C THR A 214 15.90 9.52 -3.69
N VAL A 215 16.59 8.81 -2.81
CA VAL A 215 16.60 9.07 -1.36
C VAL A 215 17.92 9.74 -1.00
N HIS A 216 17.80 10.91 -0.40
CA HIS A 216 18.93 11.73 0.00
C HIS A 216 18.97 11.89 1.52
N TYR A 217 20.15 12.15 2.05
CA TYR A 217 20.30 12.76 3.36
C TYR A 217 19.84 14.22 3.33
N SER A 218 19.66 14.82 4.51
CA SER A 218 19.28 16.23 4.67
C SER A 218 20.17 17.21 3.90
N CYS A 219 21.46 16.89 3.77
CA CYS A 219 22.48 17.65 3.03
C CYS A 219 22.37 17.57 1.50
N GLY A 220 21.52 16.70 0.95
CA GLY A 220 21.32 16.53 -0.49
C GLY A 220 22.18 15.44 -1.15
N LYS A 221 23.11 14.81 -0.41
CA LYS A 221 23.82 13.60 -0.87
C LYS A 221 22.84 12.41 -0.96
N ILE A 222 22.95 11.60 -2.01
CA ILE A 222 22.16 10.37 -2.16
C ILE A 222 22.64 9.32 -1.14
N SER A 223 21.69 8.59 -0.54
CA SER A 223 21.98 7.46 0.36
C SER A 223 22.62 6.30 -0.43
N PRO A 224 23.45 5.43 0.17
CA PRO A 224 24.12 4.34 -0.55
C PRO A 224 23.19 3.46 -1.40
N ARG A 225 22.02 3.06 -0.88
CA ARG A 225 20.99 2.33 -1.64
C ARG A 225 19.85 3.23 -2.07
N GLY A 226 20.15 4.50 -2.32
CA GLY A 226 19.20 5.59 -2.42
C GLY A 226 18.57 5.81 -3.81
N ILE A 227 18.56 4.83 -4.71
CA ILE A 227 18.09 5.01 -6.10
C ILE A 227 17.07 3.92 -6.42
N TRP A 228 15.87 4.35 -6.84
CA TRP A 228 14.80 3.48 -7.31
C TRP A 228 14.28 3.97 -8.66
N HIS A 229 13.77 3.05 -9.47
CA HIS A 229 13.15 3.39 -10.73
C HIS A 229 11.98 2.46 -11.07
N GLU A 230 11.07 2.97 -11.90
CA GLU A 230 9.96 2.21 -12.45
C GLU A 230 10.45 1.29 -13.57
N GLN A 231 10.51 -0.03 -13.35
CA GLN A 231 11.03 -1.00 -14.34
C GLN A 231 10.23 -1.04 -15.64
N ARG A 232 8.92 -0.82 -15.56
CA ARG A 232 8.00 -0.81 -16.71
C ARG A 232 7.46 0.60 -16.97
N TYR A 233 8.33 1.60 -16.83
CA TYR A 233 7.93 2.99 -17.06
C TYR A 233 7.47 3.18 -18.51
N GLN A 234 6.25 3.65 -18.66
CA GLN A 234 5.76 4.18 -19.93
C GLN A 234 5.76 5.69 -19.83
N ALA A 235 6.38 6.36 -20.81
CA ALA A 235 6.41 7.82 -20.86
C ALA A 235 4.97 8.37 -20.86
N LYS A 236 4.64 9.10 -19.81
CA LYS A 236 3.32 9.74 -19.64
C LYS A 236 3.53 11.24 -19.67
N LYS A 237 2.69 11.95 -20.41
CA LYS A 237 2.66 13.42 -20.36
C LYS A 237 2.01 13.86 -19.05
N PRO A 238 2.44 14.98 -18.46
CA PRO A 238 1.71 15.57 -17.34
C PRO A 238 0.28 15.89 -17.77
N MET A 239 -0.68 15.70 -16.88
CA MET A 239 -2.09 15.93 -17.17
C MET A 239 -2.52 17.32 -16.70
N ARG A 240 -3.22 18.05 -17.58
CA ARG A 240 -3.96 19.25 -17.19
C ARG A 240 -5.22 18.85 -16.44
N ILE A 241 -5.29 19.18 -15.16
CA ILE A 241 -6.48 18.90 -14.35
C ILE A 241 -7.28 20.18 -14.19
N ILE A 242 -8.42 20.22 -14.89
CA ILE A 242 -9.34 21.37 -14.84
C ILE A 242 -9.85 21.52 -13.39
N GLY A 243 -9.71 22.74 -12.84
CA GLY A 243 -10.16 23.04 -11.49
C GLY A 243 -9.28 22.47 -10.38
N PHE A 244 -8.02 22.10 -10.65
CA PHE A 244 -7.12 21.57 -9.62
C PHE A 244 -6.91 22.50 -8.42
N SER A 245 -6.98 23.82 -8.64
CA SER A 245 -6.99 24.83 -7.56
C SER A 245 -8.14 24.67 -6.56
N SER A 246 -9.23 24.00 -6.95
CA SER A 246 -10.36 23.65 -6.09
C SER A 246 -10.29 22.23 -5.53
N ILE A 247 -9.48 21.35 -6.15
CA ILE A 247 -9.24 19.98 -5.69
C ILE A 247 -8.24 19.99 -4.53
N ASP A 248 -7.16 20.76 -4.64
CA ASP A 248 -6.08 20.74 -3.66
C ASP A 248 -6.49 21.18 -2.24
N PRO A 249 -7.33 22.21 -2.05
CA PRO A 249 -7.84 22.56 -0.72
C PRO A 249 -8.68 21.45 -0.07
N ARG A 250 -9.34 20.60 -0.87
CA ARG A 250 -10.14 19.47 -0.35
C ARG A 250 -9.27 18.39 0.29
N LEU A 251 -8.01 18.27 -0.10
CA LEU A 251 -7.05 17.38 0.55
C LEU A 251 -6.93 17.70 2.05
N GLY A 252 -6.82 18.98 2.43
CA GLY A 252 -6.76 19.38 3.83
C GLY A 252 -8.04 19.04 4.60
N LYS A 253 -9.21 19.23 3.98
CA LYS A 253 -10.51 18.85 4.58
C LYS A 253 -10.61 17.34 4.80
N THR A 254 -10.23 16.54 3.81
CA THR A 254 -10.25 15.07 3.89
C THR A 254 -9.27 14.57 4.95
N LEU A 255 -8.03 15.06 4.98
CA LEU A 255 -7.04 14.68 6.01
C LEU A 255 -7.52 15.00 7.43
N ARG A 256 -8.26 16.10 7.61
CA ARG A 256 -8.88 16.44 8.91
C ARG A 256 -9.98 15.47 9.30
N LEU A 257 -10.78 14.98 8.34
CA LEU A 257 -11.78 13.94 8.59
C LEU A 257 -11.11 12.61 8.94
N LEU A 258 -10.10 12.20 8.17
CA LEU A 258 -9.32 10.99 8.43
C LEU A 258 -8.73 10.97 9.83
N ARG A 259 -8.10 12.07 10.27
CA ARG A 259 -7.52 12.17 11.62
C ARG A 259 -8.53 11.94 12.75
N LYS A 260 -9.80 12.24 12.52
CA LYS A 260 -10.89 12.06 13.49
C LYS A 260 -11.60 10.71 13.35
N SER A 261 -11.33 9.96 12.29
CA SER A 261 -12.02 8.71 12.01
C SER A 261 -11.50 7.59 12.93
N PRO A 262 -12.38 6.77 13.53
CA PRO A 262 -11.97 5.62 14.33
C PRO A 262 -11.35 4.49 13.50
N PHE A 263 -11.42 4.58 12.16
CA PHE A 263 -10.83 3.62 11.23
C PHE A 263 -9.88 4.34 10.26
N LYS A 264 -9.18 5.38 10.72
CA LYS A 264 -8.18 6.16 9.96
C LYS A 264 -7.24 5.26 9.15
N ASP A 265 -6.49 4.38 9.82
CA ASP A 265 -5.44 3.57 9.19
C ASP A 265 -6.01 2.64 8.11
N HIS A 266 -7.22 2.13 8.34
CA HIS A 266 -7.96 1.32 7.36
C HIS A 266 -8.27 2.11 6.08
N ILE A 267 -8.73 3.35 6.22
CA ILE A 267 -9.01 4.22 5.07
C ILE A 267 -7.73 4.63 4.34
N GLU A 268 -6.67 4.98 5.07
CA GLU A 268 -5.38 5.37 4.47
C GLU A 268 -4.82 4.21 3.63
N ASN A 269 -4.82 2.99 4.18
CA ASN A 269 -4.41 1.78 3.47
C ASN A 269 -5.25 1.51 2.20
N ALA A 270 -6.56 1.76 2.27
CA ALA A 270 -7.45 1.61 1.11
C ALA A 270 -7.21 2.69 0.05
N LEU A 271 -6.96 3.95 0.44
CA LEU A 271 -6.62 5.05 -0.45
C LEU A 271 -5.29 4.81 -1.19
N GLN A 272 -4.28 4.33 -0.46
CA GLN A 272 -2.98 3.95 -1.03
C GLN A 272 -3.13 2.77 -2.01
N SER A 273 -3.88 1.73 -1.62
CA SER A 273 -4.18 0.58 -2.49
C SER A 273 -4.96 1.02 -3.74
N TYR A 274 -5.91 1.94 -3.59
CA TYR A 274 -6.68 2.50 -4.70
C TYR A 274 -5.79 3.30 -5.67
N SER A 275 -4.92 4.18 -5.15
CA SER A 275 -3.96 4.96 -5.97
C SER A 275 -3.01 4.04 -6.72
N SER A 276 -2.35 3.11 -6.01
CA SER A 276 -1.38 2.18 -6.61
C SER A 276 -2.02 1.26 -7.66
N SER A 277 -3.23 0.76 -7.42
CA SER A 277 -3.98 -0.06 -8.38
C SER A 277 -4.13 0.62 -9.75
N ARG A 278 -4.39 1.93 -9.75
CA ARG A 278 -4.62 2.72 -10.97
C ARG A 278 -3.34 3.13 -11.70
N ASN A 279 -2.16 2.93 -11.11
CA ASN A 279 -0.88 3.21 -11.75
C ASN A 279 -0.51 2.15 -12.80
N HIS A 280 -1.04 0.93 -12.70
CA HIS A 280 -0.73 -0.18 -13.61
C HIS A 280 -1.32 0.05 -15.00
N ASP A 281 -0.48 -0.01 -16.05
CA ASP A 281 -0.94 0.10 -17.45
C ASP A 281 -1.58 -1.17 -17.99
N ASP A 282 -1.18 -2.33 -17.45
CA ASP A 282 -1.85 -3.61 -17.68
C ASP A 282 -3.25 -3.59 -17.06
N ILE A 283 -4.28 -3.74 -17.91
CA ILE A 283 -5.68 -3.63 -17.51
C ILE A 283 -6.15 -4.84 -16.67
N GLU A 284 -5.61 -6.04 -16.91
CA GLU A 284 -5.94 -7.24 -16.16
C GLU A 284 -5.37 -7.14 -14.75
N LEU A 285 -4.11 -6.72 -14.63
CA LEU A 285 -3.49 -6.47 -13.35
C LEU A 285 -4.20 -5.35 -12.59
N ARG A 286 -4.59 -4.27 -13.28
CA ARG A 286 -5.38 -3.19 -12.67
C ARG A 286 -6.71 -3.71 -12.15
N PHE A 287 -7.43 -4.50 -12.94
CA PHE A 287 -8.70 -5.09 -12.53
C PHE A 287 -8.54 -5.92 -11.25
N LEU A 288 -7.54 -6.80 -11.21
CA LEU A 288 -7.25 -7.62 -10.02
C LEU A 288 -6.88 -6.76 -8.80
N LYS A 289 -6.04 -5.74 -8.97
CA LYS A 289 -5.64 -4.83 -7.88
C LYS A 289 -6.80 -3.98 -7.37
N LEU A 290 -7.69 -3.50 -8.25
CA LEU A 290 -8.92 -2.82 -7.85
C LEU A 290 -9.83 -3.76 -7.06
N TRP A 291 -10.01 -5.00 -7.50
CA TRP A 291 -10.78 -6.00 -6.76
C TRP A 291 -10.17 -6.29 -5.38
N THR A 292 -8.86 -6.49 -5.28
CA THR A 292 -8.16 -6.63 -3.99
C THR A 292 -8.30 -5.39 -3.12
N THR A 293 -8.41 -4.19 -3.71
CA THR A 293 -8.71 -2.98 -2.95
C THR A 293 -10.13 -3.01 -2.37
N LEU A 294 -11.11 -3.60 -3.07
CA LEU A 294 -12.45 -3.86 -2.51
C LEU A 294 -12.40 -4.84 -1.34
N GLU A 295 -11.65 -5.93 -1.50
CA GLU A 295 -11.44 -6.92 -0.43
C GLU A 295 -10.84 -6.25 0.81
N LYS A 296 -9.85 -5.37 0.62
CA LYS A 296 -9.22 -4.58 1.69
C LYS A 296 -10.20 -3.63 2.35
N ILE A 297 -10.89 -2.75 1.62
CA ILE A 297 -11.79 -1.75 2.23
C ILE A 297 -12.97 -2.39 2.96
N LEU A 298 -13.42 -3.58 2.54
CA LEU A 298 -14.49 -4.33 3.18
C LEU A 298 -13.99 -5.37 4.19
N SER A 299 -12.68 -5.47 4.42
CA SER A 299 -12.03 -6.41 5.34
C SER A 299 -12.47 -7.87 5.17
N THR A 300 -12.62 -8.32 3.92
CA THR A 300 -12.99 -9.71 3.62
C THR A 300 -12.60 -10.08 2.19
N ASP A 301 -12.17 -11.31 1.98
CA ASP A 301 -11.95 -11.94 0.68
C ASP A 301 -13.18 -12.72 0.18
N ASN A 302 -14.21 -12.85 1.01
CA ASN A 302 -15.44 -13.57 0.65
C ASN A 302 -16.28 -12.72 -0.30
N SER A 303 -16.24 -13.07 -1.58
CA SER A 303 -16.94 -12.32 -2.62
C SER A 303 -18.45 -12.20 -2.39
N LYS A 304 -19.10 -13.17 -1.73
CA LYS A 304 -20.54 -13.07 -1.43
C LYS A 304 -20.82 -11.96 -0.40
N ILE A 305 -19.95 -11.82 0.60
CA ILE A 305 -20.04 -10.75 1.61
C ILE A 305 -19.74 -9.39 0.97
N ILE A 306 -18.71 -9.32 0.11
CA ILE A 306 -18.39 -8.12 -0.67
C ILE A 306 -19.60 -7.64 -1.47
N ILE A 307 -20.20 -8.54 -2.26
CA ILE A 307 -21.38 -8.23 -3.08
C ILE A 307 -22.53 -7.73 -2.21
N LYS A 308 -22.81 -8.42 -1.10
CA LYS A 308 -23.86 -8.03 -0.15
C LYS A 308 -23.63 -6.61 0.40
N ARG A 309 -22.45 -6.35 0.95
CA ARG A 309 -22.10 -5.06 1.60
C ARG A 309 -22.12 -3.89 0.62
N ILE A 310 -21.61 -4.08 -0.59
CA ILE A 310 -21.64 -3.02 -1.61
C ILE A 310 -23.08 -2.75 -2.02
N SER A 311 -23.85 -3.79 -2.32
CA SER A 311 -25.21 -3.62 -2.84
C SER A 311 -26.16 -2.99 -1.82
N PHE A 312 -25.92 -3.21 -0.53
CA PHE A 312 -26.62 -2.54 0.58
C PHE A 312 -26.55 -1.00 0.48
N MET A 313 -25.51 -0.46 -0.15
CA MET A 313 -25.30 0.99 -0.29
C MET A 313 -26.10 1.62 -1.45
N TYR A 314 -26.82 0.84 -2.24
CA TYR A 314 -27.53 1.31 -3.43
C TYR A 314 -29.02 1.03 -3.33
N HIS A 315 -29.83 1.94 -3.89
CA HIS A 315 -31.27 1.77 -3.98
C HIS A 315 -31.63 0.55 -4.84
N ASP A 316 -31.07 0.49 -6.06
CA ASP A 316 -31.22 -0.63 -7.01
C ASP A 316 -30.28 -1.79 -6.65
N ASN A 317 -30.42 -2.30 -5.43
CA ASN A 317 -29.49 -3.29 -4.88
C ASN A 317 -29.40 -4.56 -5.73
N GLU A 318 -30.50 -5.02 -6.35
CA GLU A 318 -30.51 -6.24 -7.18
C GLU A 318 -29.66 -6.08 -8.43
N LEU A 319 -29.82 -4.97 -9.14
CA LEU A 319 -29.02 -4.65 -10.34
C LEU A 319 -27.52 -4.55 -9.98
N VAL A 320 -27.20 -3.91 -8.86
CA VAL A 320 -25.81 -3.81 -8.38
C VAL A 320 -25.27 -5.19 -8.00
N ARG A 321 -26.08 -6.08 -7.41
CA ARG A 321 -25.67 -7.47 -7.14
C ARG A 321 -25.36 -8.22 -8.41
N GLU A 322 -26.18 -8.10 -9.44
CA GLU A 322 -25.95 -8.75 -10.74
C GLU A 322 -24.64 -8.27 -11.38
N ALA A 323 -24.44 -6.95 -11.42
CA ALA A 323 -23.21 -6.35 -11.94
C ALA A 323 -21.97 -6.85 -11.18
N LEU A 324 -22.01 -6.86 -9.84
CA LEU A 324 -20.89 -7.34 -9.02
C LEU A 324 -20.66 -8.85 -9.15
N ASN A 325 -21.71 -9.65 -9.33
CA ASN A 325 -21.56 -11.09 -9.63
C ASN A 325 -20.88 -11.29 -10.99
N SER A 326 -21.20 -10.47 -11.99
CA SER A 326 -20.50 -10.49 -13.28
C SER A 326 -19.01 -10.20 -13.10
N LEU A 327 -18.65 -9.13 -12.39
CA LEU A 327 -17.26 -8.77 -12.08
C LEU A 327 -16.53 -9.89 -11.32
N ARG A 328 -17.19 -10.51 -10.33
CA ARG A 328 -16.64 -11.67 -9.60
C ARG A 328 -16.34 -12.85 -10.54
N ASN A 329 -17.26 -13.15 -11.45
CA ASN A 329 -17.07 -14.25 -12.41
C ASN A 329 -15.88 -13.98 -13.33
N ASP A 330 -15.70 -12.73 -13.78
CA ASP A 330 -14.55 -12.34 -14.58
C ASP A 330 -13.23 -12.42 -13.80
N ARG A 331 -13.23 -12.03 -12.52
CA ARG A 331 -12.08 -12.21 -11.62
C ARG A 331 -11.67 -13.67 -11.52
N ASN A 332 -12.63 -14.57 -11.31
CA ASN A 332 -12.36 -15.99 -11.23
C ASN A 332 -11.84 -16.54 -12.57
N ARG A 333 -12.44 -16.15 -13.70
CA ARG A 333 -11.96 -16.57 -15.04
C ARG A 333 -10.53 -16.10 -15.31
N ASN A 334 -10.22 -14.85 -14.96
CA ASN A 334 -8.88 -14.28 -15.13
C ASN A 334 -7.84 -15.03 -14.29
N VAL A 335 -8.13 -15.27 -13.01
CA VAL A 335 -7.23 -16.01 -12.10
C VAL A 335 -6.99 -17.45 -12.56
N HIS A 336 -7.99 -18.09 -13.16
CA HIS A 336 -7.87 -19.47 -13.65
C HIS A 336 -7.43 -19.60 -15.12
N GLY A 337 -7.07 -18.49 -15.78
CA GLY A 337 -6.42 -18.50 -17.11
C GLY A 337 -7.30 -18.94 -18.29
N TYR A 338 -8.63 -19.00 -18.14
CA TYR A 338 -9.50 -19.66 -19.13
C TYR A 338 -9.78 -18.82 -20.40
N ALA A 339 -9.73 -17.48 -20.32
CA ALA A 339 -9.80 -16.54 -21.44
C ALA A 339 -9.75 -15.10 -20.89
N LYS A 340 -9.30 -14.12 -21.68
CA LYS A 340 -9.43 -12.69 -21.33
C LYS A 340 -10.91 -12.29 -21.34
N PRO A 341 -11.50 -11.83 -20.22
CA PRO A 341 -12.82 -11.21 -20.22
C PRO A 341 -12.99 -10.13 -21.28
N VAL A 342 -14.15 -10.10 -21.93
CA VAL A 342 -14.55 -8.98 -22.79
C VAL A 342 -14.67 -7.71 -21.92
N SER A 343 -14.25 -6.57 -22.48
CA SER A 343 -14.44 -5.22 -21.95
C SER A 343 -13.90 -4.95 -20.53
N PHE A 344 -12.63 -5.25 -20.27
CA PHE A 344 -12.02 -4.94 -18.97
C PHE A 344 -12.03 -3.44 -18.62
N GLU A 345 -11.99 -2.56 -19.60
CA GLU A 345 -11.98 -1.11 -19.38
C GLU A 345 -13.28 -0.64 -18.70
N SER A 346 -14.44 -1.09 -19.17
CA SER A 346 -15.72 -0.76 -18.55
C SER A 346 -15.85 -1.37 -17.15
N LYS A 347 -15.34 -2.59 -16.97
CA LYS A 347 -15.34 -3.29 -15.67
C LYS A 347 -14.45 -2.60 -14.64
N CYS A 348 -13.24 -2.20 -15.03
CA CYS A 348 -12.36 -1.35 -14.22
C CYS A 348 -13.03 -0.02 -13.87
N PHE A 349 -13.76 0.58 -14.83
CA PHE A 349 -14.46 1.85 -14.60
C PHE A 349 -15.59 1.71 -13.56
N GLN A 350 -16.37 0.63 -13.64
CA GLN A 350 -17.37 0.30 -12.61
C GLN A 350 -16.71 0.09 -11.24
N LEU A 351 -15.63 -0.70 -11.16
CA LEU A 351 -14.90 -0.94 -9.91
C LEU A 351 -14.35 0.36 -9.30
N VAL A 352 -13.81 1.26 -10.12
CA VAL A 352 -13.35 2.58 -9.67
C VAL A 352 -14.51 3.37 -9.07
N GLY A 353 -15.66 3.44 -9.73
CA GLY A 353 -16.84 4.14 -9.20
C GLY A 353 -17.31 3.56 -7.86
N ILE A 354 -17.38 2.23 -7.75
CA ILE A 354 -17.75 1.54 -6.52
C ILE A 354 -16.74 1.83 -5.40
N LEU A 355 -15.44 1.70 -5.68
CA LEU A 355 -14.39 1.97 -4.70
C LEU A 355 -14.44 3.41 -4.19
N GLU A 356 -14.65 4.38 -5.08
CA GLU A 356 -14.77 5.78 -4.69
C GLU A 356 -15.97 6.02 -3.79
N HIS A 357 -17.12 5.39 -4.08
CA HIS A 357 -18.30 5.46 -3.22
C HIS A 357 -18.00 4.86 -1.84
N MET A 358 -17.41 3.66 -1.79
CA MET A 358 -17.08 3.00 -0.51
C MET A 358 -16.07 3.81 0.31
N ILE A 359 -14.99 4.30 -0.31
CA ILE A 359 -13.99 5.10 0.39
C ILE A 359 -14.62 6.40 0.92
N LYS A 360 -15.48 7.07 0.13
CA LYS A 360 -16.20 8.28 0.58
C LYS A 360 -17.14 7.99 1.75
N TYR A 361 -17.87 6.86 1.73
CA TYR A 361 -18.71 6.42 2.85
C TYR A 361 -17.91 6.34 4.16
N PHE A 362 -16.75 5.67 4.11
CA PHE A 362 -15.88 5.53 5.27
C PHE A 362 -15.28 6.87 5.70
N ILE A 363 -14.75 7.69 4.78
CA ILE A 363 -14.20 9.02 5.12
C ILE A 363 -15.24 9.89 5.84
N LEU A 364 -16.49 9.89 5.36
CA LEU A 364 -17.54 10.74 5.90
C LEU A 364 -18.10 10.21 7.22
N ASN A 365 -18.10 8.89 7.43
CA ASN A 365 -18.65 8.21 8.61
C ASN A 365 -19.97 8.83 9.10
N GLN A 366 -20.95 8.98 8.19
CA GLN A 366 -22.16 9.77 8.43
C GLN A 366 -22.98 9.24 9.63
N TRP A 367 -22.95 7.94 9.86
CA TRP A 367 -23.62 7.25 10.97
C TRP A 367 -22.80 7.18 12.26
N ARG A 368 -21.60 7.79 12.29
CA ARG A 368 -20.73 7.89 13.48
C ARG A 368 -20.38 6.53 14.11
N HIS A 369 -20.15 5.52 13.28
CA HIS A 369 -19.67 4.21 13.72
C HIS A 369 -18.39 4.39 14.55
N LYS A 370 -18.31 3.72 15.71
CA LYS A 370 -17.19 3.81 16.65
C LYS A 370 -16.06 2.85 16.32
N SER A 371 -16.33 1.85 15.49
CA SER A 371 -15.34 0.86 15.05
C SER A 371 -15.58 0.43 13.60
N LEU A 372 -14.54 -0.13 12.98
CA LEU A 372 -14.65 -0.74 11.66
C LEU A 372 -15.67 -1.89 11.65
N ASN A 373 -15.64 -2.76 12.66
CA ASN A 373 -16.57 -3.89 12.75
C ASN A 373 -18.03 -3.43 12.82
N GLU A 374 -18.32 -2.38 13.58
CA GLU A 374 -19.66 -1.80 13.64
C GLU A 374 -20.12 -1.29 12.25
N ALA A 375 -19.25 -0.57 11.55
CA ALA A 375 -19.55 -0.09 10.19
C ALA A 375 -19.77 -1.23 9.19
N LEU A 376 -18.98 -2.30 9.29
CA LEU A 376 -19.10 -3.50 8.44
C LEU A 376 -20.36 -4.31 8.76
N SER A 377 -20.68 -4.50 10.04
CA SER A 377 -21.90 -5.18 10.50
C SER A 377 -23.15 -4.40 10.10
N PHE A 378 -23.10 -3.07 10.10
CA PHE A 378 -24.18 -2.25 9.58
C PHE A 378 -24.48 -2.58 8.11
N MET A 379 -23.44 -2.72 7.27
CA MET A 379 -23.60 -3.12 5.86
C MET A 379 -23.97 -4.61 5.67
N ASP A 380 -23.88 -5.43 6.73
CA ASP A 380 -24.40 -6.80 6.72
C ASP A 380 -25.91 -6.85 7.03
N SER A 381 -26.55 -5.72 7.29
CA SER A 381 -28.00 -5.65 7.54
C SER A 381 -28.81 -6.01 6.29
N PRO A 382 -30.09 -6.38 6.47
CA PRO A 382 -31.01 -6.56 5.34
C PRO A 382 -31.16 -5.29 4.50
N CYS A 383 -31.31 -5.45 3.18
CA CYS A 383 -31.45 -4.33 2.24
C CYS A 383 -32.93 -3.95 1.96
N SER A 384 -33.89 -4.66 2.57
CA SER A 384 -35.33 -4.40 2.40
C SER A 384 -36.01 -4.15 3.74
N ILE A 385 -37.11 -3.39 3.73
CA ILE A 385 -37.89 -3.06 4.93
C ILE A 385 -38.45 -4.34 5.56
N GLU A 386 -38.92 -5.27 4.73
CA GLU A 386 -39.43 -6.58 5.14
C GLU A 386 -38.33 -7.37 5.85
N GLY A 387 -37.12 -7.37 5.30
CA GLY A 387 -35.96 -8.03 5.89
C GLY A 387 -35.56 -7.40 7.23
N VAL A 388 -35.60 -6.07 7.33
CA VAL A 388 -35.37 -5.34 8.58
C VAL A 388 -36.42 -5.70 9.63
N ASN A 389 -37.70 -5.72 9.25
CA ASN A 389 -38.81 -6.08 10.14
C ASN A 389 -38.71 -7.52 10.64
N ALA A 390 -38.34 -8.45 9.76
CA ALA A 390 -38.09 -9.84 10.12
C ALA A 390 -36.93 -9.97 11.12
N GLU A 391 -35.86 -9.21 10.93
CA GLU A 391 -34.71 -9.20 11.83
C GLU A 391 -35.07 -8.59 13.21
N LEU A 392 -35.85 -7.51 13.24
CA LEU A 392 -36.38 -6.93 14.49
C LEU A 392 -37.27 -7.94 15.24
N ALA A 393 -38.16 -8.64 14.54
CA ALA A 393 -39.00 -9.68 15.14
C ALA A 393 -38.15 -10.81 15.74
N ARG A 394 -37.08 -11.23 15.05
CA ARG A 394 -36.13 -12.23 15.55
C ARG A 394 -35.40 -11.75 16.81
N LEU A 395 -34.89 -10.52 16.80
CA LEU A 395 -34.19 -9.94 17.96
C LEU A 395 -35.09 -9.79 19.18
N ASN A 396 -36.37 -9.45 18.98
CA ASN A 396 -37.34 -9.40 20.07
C ASN A 396 -37.56 -10.78 20.72
N LYS A 397 -37.62 -11.85 19.92
CA LYS A 397 -37.69 -13.23 20.45
C LYS A 397 -36.44 -13.61 21.25
N VAL A 398 -35.24 -13.24 20.77
CA VAL A 398 -33.98 -13.47 21.50
C VAL A 398 -33.98 -12.74 22.84
N LYS A 399 -34.42 -11.47 22.87
CA LYS A 399 -34.52 -10.69 24.11
C LYS A 399 -35.47 -11.34 25.13
N GLN A 400 -36.60 -11.86 24.68
CA GLN A 400 -37.52 -12.61 25.53
C GLN A 400 -36.85 -13.87 26.11
N LEU A 401 -36.16 -14.66 25.29
CA LEU A 401 -35.42 -15.84 25.75
C LEU A 401 -34.37 -15.51 26.82
N MET A 402 -33.56 -14.47 26.59
CA MET A 402 -32.54 -14.03 27.56
C MET A 402 -33.17 -13.56 28.88
N SER A 403 -34.34 -12.91 28.83
CA SER A 403 -35.06 -12.49 30.04
C SER A 403 -35.57 -13.67 30.86
N ILE A 404 -35.97 -14.77 30.21
CA ILE A 404 -36.38 -16.00 30.87
C ILE A 404 -35.17 -16.68 31.51
N GLN A 405 -34.05 -16.81 30.79
CA GLN A 405 -32.82 -17.40 31.33
C GLN A 405 -32.30 -16.67 32.57
N LYS A 406 -32.38 -15.32 32.57
CA LYS A 406 -31.98 -14.51 33.73
C LYS A 406 -32.90 -14.68 34.95
N ARG A 407 -34.14 -15.17 34.76
CA ARG A 407 -35.07 -15.46 35.87
C ARG A 407 -34.90 -16.88 36.41
N LEU A 408 -34.30 -17.78 35.63
CA LEU A 408 -34.07 -19.18 36.01
C LEU A 408 -32.73 -19.41 36.72
N ASN A 409 -31.79 -18.47 36.56
CA ASN A 409 -30.54 -18.37 37.32
C ASN A 409 -30.70 -17.35 38.44
#